data_AF-A0A4R1PX78-F1
#
_entry.id   AF-A0A4R1PX78-F1
#
_cell.length_a   1.000
_cell.length_b   1.000
_cell.length_c   1.000
_cell.angle_alpha   90.00
_cell.angle_beta   90.00
_cell.angle_gamma   90.00
#
_symmetry.space_group_name_H-M   'P 1'
#
loop_
_entity.id
_entity.type
_entity.pdbx_description
1 polymer ?
#
loop_
_entity_poly.entity_id
_entity_poly.type
_entity_poly.pdbx_seq_one_letter_code
_entity_poly.pdbx_strand_id
1 'polypeptide(L)' 'MAKKEPAATFSKQQILSAKKYADRRDLLAVLLSDDTPYTLNAVDKLIEEFLTKEFDKPKEKEGD' A
#
# COMPACT_ATOMS: atom_id res chain seq x y z
N MET A 1 2.87 -26.66 -17.01
CA MET A 1 3.05 -25.20 -17.21
C MET A 1 2.10 -24.47 -16.27
N ALA A 2 2.62 -23.94 -15.15
CA ALA A 2 1.79 -23.15 -14.23
C ALA A 2 1.49 -21.80 -14.90
N LYS A 3 0.22 -21.58 -15.27
CA LYS A 3 -0.28 -20.27 -15.73
C LYS A 3 0.00 -19.26 -14.62
N LYS A 4 0.97 -18.37 -14.84
CA LYS A 4 1.11 -17.16 -14.06
C LYS A 4 -0.01 -16.24 -14.55
N GLU A 5 -1.17 -16.31 -13.90
CA GLU A 5 -2.29 -15.43 -14.21
C GLU A 5 -1.80 -13.99 -14.14
N PRO A 6 -2.13 -13.14 -15.13
CA PRO A 6 -1.77 -11.73 -15.07
C PRO A 6 -2.43 -11.17 -13.80
N ALA A 7 -1.61 -10.74 -12.84
CA ALA A 7 -2.11 -10.14 -11.62
C ALA A 7 -3.01 -8.97 -12.03
N ALA A 8 -4.30 -9.07 -11.70
CA ALA A 8 -5.27 -8.03 -12.05
C ALA A 8 -4.78 -6.70 -11.48
N THR A 9 -4.60 -5.74 -12.38
CA THR A 9 -4.24 -4.38 -12.01
C THR A 9 -5.51 -3.55 -11.93
N PHE A 10 -5.52 -2.64 -10.97
CA PHE A 10 -6.63 -1.78 -10.63
C PHE A 10 -6.14 -0.34 -10.58
N SER A 11 -6.97 0.57 -11.06
CA SER A 11 -6.70 2.01 -10.94
C SER A 11 -6.87 2.47 -9.50
N LYS A 12 -6.25 3.60 -9.15
CA LYS A 12 -6.41 4.25 -7.84
C LYS A 12 -7.88 4.34 -7.41
N GLN A 13 -8.76 4.82 -8.29
CA GLN A 13 -10.18 4.95 -7.98
C GLN A 13 -10.87 3.60 -7.65
N GLN A 14 -10.49 2.51 -8.33
CA GLN A 14 -11.04 1.18 -8.04
C GLN A 14 -10.58 0.67 -6.68
N ILE A 15 -9.31 0.89 -6.35
CA ILE A 15 -8.73 0.50 -5.06
C ILE A 15 -9.37 1.31 -3.93
N LEU A 16 -9.53 2.62 -4.08
CA LEU A 16 -10.19 3.48 -3.10
C LEU A 16 -11.67 3.11 -2.91
N SER A 17 -12.34 2.65 -3.96
CA SER A 17 -13.74 2.21 -3.88
C SER A 17 -13.90 0.87 -3.17
N ALA A 18 -12.82 0.08 -3.03
CA ALA A 18 -12.89 -1.23 -2.41
C ALA A 18 -13.15 -1.14 -0.89
N LYS A 19 -14.06 -1.98 -0.40
CA LYS A 19 -14.44 -2.02 1.03
C LYS A 19 -13.28 -2.41 1.95
N LYS A 20 -12.35 -3.26 1.46
CA LYS A 20 -11.13 -3.67 2.17
C LYS A 20 -10.23 -2.49 2.56
N TYR A 21 -10.27 -1.40 1.79
CA TYR A 21 -9.43 -0.21 2.02
C TYR A 21 -10.22 1.01 2.48
N ALA A 22 -11.48 0.85 2.91
CA ALA A 22 -12.34 1.96 3.29
C ALA A 22 -11.71 2.85 4.38
N ASP A 23 -11.10 2.24 5.39
CA ASP A 23 -10.43 2.93 6.50
C ASP A 23 -9.04 3.48 6.14
N ARG A 24 -8.52 3.13 4.96
CA ARG A 24 -7.18 3.51 4.49
C ARG A 24 -7.24 4.37 3.23
N ARG A 25 -8.41 4.91 2.88
CA ARG A 25 -8.62 5.71 1.66
C ARG A 25 -7.74 6.95 1.64
N ASP A 26 -7.66 7.67 2.75
CA ASP A 26 -6.83 8.88 2.85
C ASP A 26 -5.36 8.56 2.62
N LEU A 27 -4.86 7.48 3.26
CA LEU A 27 -3.50 7.00 3.05
C LEU A 27 -3.25 6.60 1.60
N LEU A 28 -4.13 5.78 1.02
CA LEU A 28 -4.00 5.33 -0.36
C LEU A 28 -4.17 6.46 -1.37
N ALA A 29 -4.93 7.50 -1.05
CA ALA A 29 -5.06 8.69 -1.89
C ALA A 29 -3.73 9.45 -2.01
N VAL A 30 -2.87 9.37 -0.99
CA VAL A 30 -1.52 9.97 -1.00
C VAL A 30 -0.49 9.02 -1.59
N LEU A 31 -0.57 7.72 -1.29
CA LEU A 31 0.39 6.72 -1.76
C LEU A 31 0.24 6.35 -3.24
N LEU A 32 -0.98 6.33 -3.77
CA LEU A 32 -1.27 5.88 -5.14
C LEU A 32 -1.38 7.06 -6.11
N SER A 33 -0.82 6.89 -7.30
CA SER A 33 -0.97 7.81 -8.44
C SER A 33 -2.12 7.39 -9.35
N ASP A 34 -2.83 8.37 -9.92
CA ASP A 34 -3.97 8.07 -10.82
C ASP A 34 -3.51 7.51 -12.18
N ASP A 35 -2.31 7.91 -12.62
CA ASP A 35 -1.70 7.52 -13.90
C ASP A 35 -1.06 6.12 -13.87
N THR A 36 -1.03 5.45 -12.70
CA THR A 36 -0.35 4.17 -12.53
C THR A 36 -1.33 3.07 -12.10
N PRO A 37 -1.37 1.94 -12.81
CA PRO A 37 -2.15 0.79 -12.39
C PRO A 37 -1.42 -0.01 -11.30
N TYR A 38 -2.14 -0.40 -10.24
CA TYR A 38 -1.57 -1.13 -9.11
C TYR A 38 -2.27 -2.48 -8.90
N THR A 39 -1.53 -3.47 -8.40
CA THR A 39 -2.12 -4.74 -7.95
C THR A 39 -2.46 -4.65 -6.47
N LEU A 40 -3.41 -5.47 -6.00
CA LEU A 40 -3.76 -5.52 -4.57
C LEU A 40 -2.53 -5.82 -3.68
N ASN A 41 -1.61 -6.68 -4.14
CA ASN A 41 -0.37 -6.98 -3.43
C ASN A 41 0.57 -5.75 -3.35
N ALA A 42 0.69 -4.99 -4.43
CA ALA A 42 1.48 -3.75 -4.41
C ALA A 42 0.88 -2.72 -3.45
N VAL A 43 -0.44 -2.58 -3.44
CA VAL A 43 -1.16 -1.69 -2.51
C VAL A 43 -0.95 -2.11 -1.06
N ASP A 44 -1.13 -3.41 -0.76
CA ASP A 44 -0.93 -3.95 0.59
C ASP A 44 0.52 -3.69 1.06
N LYS A 45 1.53 -3.92 0.19
CA LYS A 45 2.93 -3.60 0.50
C LYS A 45 3.18 -2.12 0.77
N LEU A 46 2.62 -1.22 -0.04
CA LEU A 46 2.77 0.23 0.16
C LEU A 46 2.22 0.66 1.53
N ILE A 47 1.10 0.08 1.94
CA ILE A 47 0.54 0.32 3.27
C ILE A 47 1.46 -0.25 4.36
N GLU A 48 1.94 -1.47 4.21
CA GLU A 48 2.86 -2.07 5.19
C GLU A 48 4.15 -1.28 5.33
N GLU A 49 4.77 -0.84 4.23
CA GLU A 49 5.97 0.00 4.25
C GLU A 49 5.69 1.34 4.95
N PHE A 50 4.54 1.96 4.70
CA PHE A 50 4.16 3.21 5.37
C PHE A 50 3.98 3.03 6.88
N LEU A 51 3.22 2.01 7.29
CA LEU A 51 2.97 1.70 8.70
C LEU A 51 4.26 1.28 9.43
N THR A 52 5.17 0.57 8.74
CA THR A 52 6.45 0.14 9.31
C THR A 52 7.42 1.31 9.46
N LYS A 53 7.48 2.23 8.49
CA LYS A 53 8.34 3.42 8.58
C LYS A 53 7.99 4.32 9.75
N GLU A 54 6.73 4.38 10.14
CA GLU A 54 6.29 5.16 11.30
C GLU A 54 6.69 4.48 12.63
N PHE A 55 6.90 3.16 12.62
CA PHE A 55 7.27 2.37 13.80
C PHE A 55 8.79 2.18 13.97
N ASP A 56 9.58 2.29 12.90
CA ASP A 56 11.05 2.22 12.93
C ASP A 56 11.69 3.62 13.06
N LYS A 57 11.18 4.45 13.97
CA LYS A 57 12.08 5.43 14.59
C LYS A 57 13.06 4.61 15.44
N PRO A 58 14.37 4.66 15.21
CA PRO A 58 15.30 4.20 16.22
C PRO A 58 14.97 5.00 17.47
N LYS A 59 14.52 4.32 18.53
CA LYS A 59 14.56 4.90 19.86
C LYS A 59 16.00 5.36 20.02
N GLU A 60 16.17 6.67 20.17
CA GLU A 60 17.44 7.25 20.54
C GLU A 60 18.05 6.35 21.61
N LYS A 61 19.22 5.80 21.31
CA LYS A 61 20.09 5.25 22.32
C LYS A 61 20.45 6.43 23.22
N GLU A 62 19.66 6.63 24.26
CA GLU A 62 20.11 7.35 25.44
C GLU A 62 21.20 6.46 26.05
N GLY A 63 22.43 6.97 25.99
CA GLY A 63 23.61 6.29 26.49
C GLY A 63 23.55 6.16 28.01
N ASP A 64 24.06 5.03 28.48
CA ASP A 64 24.62 4.89 29.83
C ASP A 64 26.14 4.79 29.66
#